data_AF-A0A532C580-F1
#
_entry.id   AF-A0A532C580-F1
#
_cell.length_a   1.000
_cell.length_b   1.000
_cell.length_c   1.000
_cell.angle_alpha   90.00
_cell.angle_beta   90.00
_cell.angle_gamma   90.00
#
_symmetry.space_group_name_H-M   'P 1'
#
loop_
_entity.id
_entity.type
_entity.pdbx_description
1 polymer ?
#
loop_
_entity_poly.entity_id
_entity_poly.type
_entity_poly.pdbx_seq_one_letter_code
_entity_poly.pdbx_strand_id
1 'polypeptide(L)' 'MNQRKPGAIVVGVDVGGPRKGFHAVALQDGQYREQLSTRIAQEAVAWCRRLKASVVGIDAPCRWSLTGRARPCERALAA' A
#
# COMPACT_ATOMS: atom_id res chain seq x y z
N MET A 1 -11.88 -2.73 -35.23
CA MET A 1 -11.02 -2.17 -34.17
C MET A 1 -11.20 -3.03 -32.92
N ASN A 2 -10.23 -3.86 -32.55
CA ASN A 2 -10.31 -4.65 -31.32
C ASN A 2 -10.09 -3.72 -30.12
N GLN A 3 -11.17 -3.44 -29.37
CA GLN A 3 -11.05 -2.78 -28.08
C GLN A 3 -10.37 -3.75 -27.11
N ARG A 4 -9.08 -3.55 -26.81
CA ARG A 4 -8.43 -4.26 -25.69
C ARG A 4 -9.16 -3.86 -24.42
N LYS A 5 -9.64 -4.85 -23.66
CA LYS A 5 -10.12 -4.61 -22.30
C LYS A 5 -9.00 -3.90 -21.53
N PRO A 6 -9.31 -2.86 -20.73
CA PRO A 6 -8.31 -2.24 -19.87
C PRO A 6 -7.65 -3.30 -19.00
N GLY A 7 -6.33 -3.26 -18.87
CA GLY A 7 -5.61 -4.22 -18.05
C GLY A 7 -6.03 -4.21 -16.60
N ALA A 8 -5.68 -5.29 -15.92
CA ALA A 8 -5.90 -5.41 -14.48
C ALA A 8 -5.09 -4.33 -13.74
N ILE A 9 -5.71 -3.74 -12.73
CA ILE A 9 -5.05 -2.78 -11.85
C ILE A 9 -4.40 -3.56 -10.71
N VAL A 10 -3.13 -3.27 -10.44
CA VAL A 10 -2.39 -3.83 -9.31
C VAL A 10 -1.88 -2.69 -8.44
N VAL A 11 -1.84 -2.91 -7.13
CA VAL A 11 -1.43 -1.89 -6.17
C VAL A 11 -0.27 -2.40 -5.33
N GLY A 12 0.76 -1.59 -5.15
CA GLY A 12 1.78 -1.78 -4.12
C GLY A 12 1.59 -0.78 -2.98
N VAL A 13 1.70 -1.22 -1.73
CA VAL A 13 1.57 -0.38 -0.53
C VAL A 13 2.80 -0.55 0.36
N ASP A 14 3.53 0.54 0.61
CA ASP A 14 4.57 0.64 1.64
C ASP A 14 3.95 1.11 2.96
N VAL A 15 4.02 0.25 3.97
CA VAL A 15 3.52 0.52 5.32
C VAL A 15 4.62 1.14 6.16
N GLY A 16 4.53 2.45 6.31
CA GLY A 16 5.37 3.21 7.22
C GLY A 16 4.85 3.25 8.66
N GLY A 17 5.63 3.90 9.52
CA GLY A 17 5.20 4.21 10.88
C GLY A 17 4.10 5.26 10.98
N PRO A 18 3.58 5.53 12.20
CA PRO A 18 2.46 6.45 12.42
C PRO A 18 2.61 7.84 11.75
N ARG A 19 3.84 8.37 11.69
CA ARG A 19 4.13 9.66 11.04
C ARG A 19 4.11 9.58 9.50
N LYS A 20 4.57 8.46 8.94
CA LYS A 20 4.73 8.23 7.49
C LYS A 20 3.42 7.70 6.88
N GLY A 21 2.72 6.82 7.58
CA GLY A 21 1.48 6.22 7.12
C GLY A 21 1.73 5.23 5.97
N PHE A 22 0.75 5.16 5.08
CA PHE A 22 0.69 4.27 3.93
C PHE A 22 0.97 5.07 2.66
N HIS A 23 1.92 4.59 1.88
CA HIS A 23 2.16 5.09 0.52
C HIS A 23 1.81 3.99 -0.46
N ALA A 24 0.87 4.26 -1.36
CA ALA A 24 0.39 3.27 -2.32
C ALA A 24 0.50 3.79 -3.75
N VAL A 25 0.85 2.90 -4.68
CA VAL A 25 0.92 3.17 -6.12
C VAL A 25 0.10 2.13 -6.86
N ALA A 26 -0.73 2.59 -7.79
CA ALA A 26 -1.52 1.76 -8.69
C ALA A 26 -0.87 1.74 -10.07
N LEU A 27 -0.71 0.53 -10.61
CA LEU A 27 -0.30 0.30 -11.99
C LEU A 27 -1.45 -0.32 -12.78
N GLN A 28 -1.52 0.00 -14.07
CA GLN A 28 -2.41 -0.65 -15.02
C GLN A 28 -1.61 -0.99 -16.26
N ASP A 29 -1.59 -2.27 -16.66
CA ASP A 29 -0.74 -2.76 -17.77
C ASP A 29 0.74 -2.40 -17.59
N GLY A 30 1.23 -2.43 -16.35
CA GLY A 30 2.60 -2.06 -15.99
C GLY A 30 2.90 -0.56 -16.04
N GLN A 31 1.91 0.29 -16.38
CA GLN A 31 2.05 1.74 -16.42
C GLN A 31 1.55 2.38 -15.14
N TYR A 32 2.22 3.45 -14.70
CA TYR A 32 1.75 4.27 -13.59
C TYR A 32 0.35 4.82 -13.90
N ARG A 33 -0.55 4.72 -12.93
CA ARG A 33 -1.91 5.25 -13.03
C ARG A 33 -2.15 6.36 -12.02
N GLU A 34 -2.03 6.05 -10.73
CA GLU A 34 -2.25 7.00 -9.63
C GLU A 34 -1.57 6.52 -8.34
N GLN A 35 -1.45 7.41 -7.37
CA GLN A 35 -0.88 7.11 -6.05
C GLN A 35 -1.74 7.70 -4.92
N LEU A 36 -1.58 7.14 -3.72
CA LEU A 36 -2.19 7.61 -2.49
C LEU A 36 -1.13 7.71 -1.39
N SER A 37 -1.19 8.77 -0.58
CA SER A 37 -0.47 8.88 0.68
C SER A 37 -1.47 9.22 1.77
N THR A 38 -1.59 8.37 2.78
CA THR A 38 -2.54 8.56 3.90
C THR A 38 -1.97 8.02 5.20
N ARG A 39 -2.39 8.57 6.34
CA ARG A 39 -2.10 8.00 7.66
C ARG A 39 -3.22 7.08 8.16
N ILE A 40 -4.31 6.96 7.41
CA ILE A 40 -5.53 6.24 7.79
C ILE A 40 -5.64 4.98 6.93
N ALA A 41 -5.51 3.81 7.55
CA ALA A 41 -5.53 2.53 6.85
C ALA A 41 -6.82 2.32 6.03
N GLN A 42 -7.95 2.77 6.57
CA GLN A 42 -9.26 2.67 5.94
C GLN A 42 -9.32 3.43 4.60
N GLU A 43 -8.59 4.54 4.47
CA GLU A 43 -8.52 5.28 3.21
C GLU A 43 -7.75 4.50 2.14
N ALA A 44 -6.65 3.83 2.51
CA ALA A 44 -5.92 2.95 1.61
C ALA A 44 -6.78 1.77 1.13
N VAL A 45 -7.55 1.16 2.04
CA VAL A 45 -8.50 0.08 1.69
C VAL A 45 -9.59 0.59 0.76
N ALA A 46 -10.21 1.73 1.07
CA ALA A 46 -11.24 2.33 0.24
C ALA A 46 -10.73 2.68 -1.16
N TRP A 47 -9.50 3.19 -1.24
CA TRP A 47 -8.84 3.52 -2.50
C TRP A 47 -8.58 2.28 -3.36
N CYS A 48 -8.07 1.19 -2.78
CA CYS A 48 -7.88 -0.08 -3.50
C CYS A 48 -9.22 -0.65 -4.02
N ARG A 49 -10.29 -0.55 -3.23
CA ARG A 49 -11.64 -1.00 -3.61
C ARG A 49 -12.23 -0.16 -4.73
N ARG A 50 -12.13 1.18 -4.64
CA ARG A 50 -12.57 2.12 -5.69
C ARG A 50 -11.88 1.83 -7.02
N LEU A 51 -10.59 1.51 -6.97
CA LEU A 51 -9.79 1.13 -8.13
C LEU A 51 -10.16 -0.23 -8.71
N LYS A 52 -10.91 -1.08 -7.99
CA LYS A 52 -11.09 -2.50 -8.33
C LYS A 52 -9.73 -3.19 -8.54
N ALA A 53 -8.78 -2.90 -7.65
CA ALA A 53 -7.47 -3.53 -7.68
C ALA A 53 -7.63 -5.06 -7.65
N SER A 54 -7.01 -5.73 -8.62
CA SER A 54 -7.02 -7.18 -8.76
C SER A 54 -6.07 -7.86 -7.77
N VAL A 55 -4.95 -7.18 -7.47
CA VAL A 55 -3.91 -7.62 -6.54
C VAL A 55 -3.43 -6.42 -5.76
N VAL A 56 -3.20 -6.61 -4.46
CA VAL A 56 -2.57 -5.62 -3.59
C VAL A 56 -1.37 -6.27 -2.91
N GLY A 57 -0.17 -5.82 -3.26
CA GLY A 57 1.07 -6.17 -2.58
C GLY A 57 1.31 -5.23 -1.41
N ILE A 58 1.57 -5.78 -0.22
CA ILE A 58 1.84 -5.02 0.99
C ILE A 58 3.31 -5.23 1.38
N ASP A 59 4.10 -4.17 1.31
CA ASP A 59 5.44 -4.10 1.90
C ASP A 59 5.30 -3.59 3.33
N ALA A 60 5.28 -4.53 4.27
CA ALA A 60 5.26 -4.29 5.69
C ALA A 60 6.22 -5.27 6.37
N PRO A 61 6.87 -4.88 7.48
CA PRO A 61 7.64 -5.84 8.26
C PRO A 61 6.73 -6.97 8.77
N CYS A 62 7.19 -8.21 8.66
CA CYS A 62 6.40 -9.38 9.05
C CYS A 62 6.09 -9.42 10.55
N ARG A 63 6.94 -8.77 11.36
CA ARG A 63 6.81 -8.59 12.81
C ARG A 63 7.53 -7.31 13.21
N TRP A 64 7.05 -6.66 14.27
CA TRP A 64 7.79 -5.57 14.90
C TRP A 64 8.99 -6.14 15.67
N SER A 65 10.15 -5.52 15.53
CA SER A 65 11.29 -5.88 16.35
C SER A 65 11.02 -5.48 17.80
N LEU A 66 10.90 -6.48 18.68
CA LEU A 66 10.70 -6.29 20.12
C LEU A 66 12.02 -6.29 20.90
N THR A 67 13.11 -6.74 20.28
CA THR A 67 14.43 -6.86 20.90
C THR A 67 15.51 -6.33 19.95
N GLY A 68 16.43 -5.49 20.46
CA GLY A 68 17.50 -4.89 19.66
C GLY A 68 17.10 -3.62 18.90
N ARG A 69 17.68 -3.42 17.70
CA ARG A 69 17.58 -2.16 16.94
C ARG A 69 16.26 -2.09 16.17
N ALA A 70 15.18 -1.72 16.85
CA ALA A 70 13.89 -1.42 16.21
C ALA A 70 13.82 0.03 15.73
N ARG A 71 13.16 0.28 14.60
CA ARG A 71 12.80 1.64 14.17
C ARG A 71 11.74 2.20 15.14
N PRO A 72 11.72 3.51 15.42
CA PRO A 72 10.73 4.10 16.34
C PRO A 72 9.28 3.73 16.02
N CYS A 73 8.95 3.56 14.74
CA CYS A 73 7.62 3.14 14.30
C CYS A 73 7.24 1.72 14.67
N GLU A 74 8.20 0.80 14.69
CA GLU A 74 7.95 -0.60 15.04
C GLU A 74 7.60 -0.70 16.53
N ARG A 75 8.27 0.10 17.38
CA ARG A 75 7.94 0.21 18.81
C ARG A 75 6.56 0.82 19.04
N ALA A 76 6.21 1.88 18.30
CA ALA A 76 4.93 2.57 18.46
C ALA A 76 3.72 1.71 18.06
N LEU A 77 3.90 0.71 17.20
CA LEU A 77 2.84 -0.19 16.73
C LEU A 77 2.83 -1.55 17.44
N ALA A 78 3.84 -1.86 18.26
CA ALA A 78 3.95 -3.10 19.01
C ALA A 78 3.32 -3.02 20.43
N ALA A 79 3.11 -1.81 20.94
CA ALA A 79 2.45 -1.55 22.22
C ALA A 79 0.92 -1.52 22.05
#